data_AF-A0A6P0UID4-F1
#
_entry.id   AF-A0A6P0UID4-F1
#
_cell.length_a   1.000
_cell.length_b   1.000
_cell.length_c   1.000
_cell.angle_alpha   90.00
_cell.angle_beta   90.00
_cell.angle_gamma   90.00
#
_symmetry.space_group_name_H-M   'P 1'
#
loop_
_entity.id
_entity.type
_entity.pdbx_description
1 polymer ?
#
loop_
_entity_poly.entity_id
_entity_poly.type
_entity_poly.pdbx_seq_one_letter_code
_entity_poly.pdbx_strand_id
1 'polypeptide(L)'
;MNFRNSIDGRLGGSLNCWRGYQAIYEIENDSLFVNNIIECHSLAGTVKDKPKSYLSEIFGEKVKNERVFLDWFTGKISFPTVRDDNLILRWDGVFEKIYHYEMVIDIDQGKIIELNDEENYIDLENGINRLKKDTISTILFEQLRNSRLKKNNKFDCSDEYLITILEDGKVGEIRMAWTDQQIKEFFTKREYNYCISLLTKSLSKLQFDIIKRKGEPLQETILLEIWLNDDGSIENWTN
;
A
#
# COMPACT_ATOMS: atom_id res chain seq x y z
N MET A 1 -31.44 8.23 13.00
CA MET A 1 -30.36 9.07 13.53
C MET A 1 -29.39 9.33 12.38
N ASN A 2 -29.17 10.59 11.99
CA ASN A 2 -28.26 10.94 10.90
C ASN A 2 -26.86 11.18 11.48
N PHE A 3 -25.89 10.34 11.16
CA PHE A 3 -24.50 10.59 11.51
C PHE A 3 -24.00 11.77 10.67
N ARG A 4 -23.84 12.94 11.29
CA ARG A 4 -23.11 14.08 10.72
C ARG A 4 -21.96 14.40 11.66
N ASN A 5 -20.73 14.42 11.14
CA ASN A 5 -19.63 15.11 11.80
C ASN A 5 -19.93 16.63 11.80
N SER A 6 -19.55 17.30 12.91
CA SER A 6 -19.98 18.66 13.29
C SER A 6 -19.73 19.73 12.22
N ILE A 7 -20.66 20.70 12.12
CA ILE A 7 -20.73 21.72 11.06
C ILE A 7 -19.81 22.93 11.30
N ASP A 8 -19.30 23.19 12.51
CA ASP A 8 -18.66 24.49 12.80
C ASP A 8 -17.13 24.48 12.78
N GLY A 9 -16.46 23.33 12.65
CA GLY A 9 -15.00 23.23 12.56
C GLY A 9 -14.22 23.81 13.76
N ARG A 10 -14.90 24.30 14.81
CA ARG A 10 -14.27 24.93 15.98
C ARG A 10 -13.60 23.92 16.91
N LEU A 11 -13.93 22.64 16.73
CA LEU A 11 -13.38 21.52 17.49
C LEU A 11 -12.37 20.67 16.68
N GLY A 12 -11.85 21.17 15.55
CA GLY A 12 -10.67 20.60 14.91
C GLY A 12 -10.87 19.33 14.06
N GLY A 13 -12.10 18.90 13.79
CA GLY A 13 -12.37 17.87 12.79
C GLY A 13 -12.29 18.46 11.38
N SER A 14 -11.36 18.02 10.54
CA SER A 14 -11.28 18.54 9.17
C SER A 14 -12.52 18.12 8.38
N LEU A 15 -13.20 19.11 7.76
CA LEU A 15 -14.36 18.95 6.89
C LEU A 15 -13.96 18.47 5.48
N ASN A 16 -12.78 17.88 5.33
CA ASN A 16 -12.08 17.94 4.05
C ASN A 16 -12.69 17.08 2.94
N CYS A 17 -13.74 16.29 3.23
CA CYS A 17 -14.54 15.62 2.22
C CYS A 17 -13.68 14.97 1.14
N TRP A 18 -12.58 14.33 1.55
CA TRP A 18 -11.49 13.93 0.64
C TRP A 18 -11.95 12.96 -0.46
N ARG A 19 -13.11 12.34 -0.28
CA ARG A 19 -13.76 11.47 -1.26
C ARG A 19 -14.60 12.21 -2.31
N GLY A 20 -14.84 13.52 -2.15
CA GLY A 20 -15.63 14.35 -3.06
C GLY A 20 -17.15 14.24 -2.89
N TYR A 21 -17.64 13.39 -1.99
CA TYR A 21 -19.06 13.15 -1.76
C TYR A 21 -19.42 12.93 -0.29
N GLN A 22 -20.71 13.01 0.03
CA GLN A 22 -21.29 12.66 1.32
C GLN A 22 -22.39 11.61 1.11
N ALA A 23 -22.31 10.49 1.83
CA ALA A 23 -23.37 9.48 1.84
C ALA A 23 -24.37 9.76 2.97
N ILE A 24 -25.66 9.63 2.68
CA ILE A 24 -26.75 9.75 3.64
C ILE A 24 -27.24 8.34 3.97
N TYR A 25 -27.14 8.00 5.25
CA TYR A 25 -27.55 6.70 5.77
C TYR A 25 -28.84 6.79 6.57
N GLU A 26 -29.66 5.75 6.51
CA GLU A 26 -30.85 5.57 7.33
C GLU A 26 -30.79 4.22 8.04
N ILE A 27 -31.14 4.21 9.33
CA ILE A 27 -31.34 2.98 10.10
C ILE A 27 -32.84 2.74 10.19
N GLU A 28 -33.30 1.59 9.71
CA GLU A 28 -34.69 1.15 9.78
C GLU A 28 -34.72 -0.34 10.11
N ASN A 29 -35.49 -0.77 11.11
CA ASN A 29 -35.68 -2.18 11.48
C ASN A 29 -34.34 -2.95 11.62
N ASP A 30 -33.43 -2.44 12.46
CA ASP A 30 -32.08 -2.99 12.70
C ASP A 30 -31.19 -3.15 11.45
N SER A 31 -31.55 -2.47 10.37
CA SER A 31 -30.85 -2.48 9.09
C SER A 31 -30.34 -1.09 8.73
N LEU A 32 -29.15 -1.03 8.13
CA LEU A 32 -28.56 0.22 7.65
C LEU A 32 -28.69 0.30 6.13
N PHE A 33 -29.20 1.43 5.64
CA PHE A 33 -29.37 1.70 4.22
C PHE A 33 -28.60 2.95 3.81
N VAL A 34 -28.03 2.94 2.61
CA VAL A 34 -27.63 4.18 1.92
C VAL A 34 -28.82 4.67 1.13
N ASN A 35 -29.33 5.84 1.52
CA ASN A 35 -30.48 6.47 0.89
C ASN A 35 -30.09 7.50 -0.17
N ASN A 36 -28.90 8.09 -0.04
CA ASN A 36 -28.44 9.06 -1.02
C ASN A 36 -26.91 9.22 -0.99
N ILE A 37 -26.37 9.69 -2.11
CA ILE A 37 -25.00 10.21 -2.21
C ILE A 37 -25.12 11.60 -2.80
N ILE A 38 -24.62 12.58 -2.08
CA ILE A 38 -24.67 13.99 -2.47
C ILE A 38 -23.26 14.53 -2.65
N GLU A 39 -23.14 15.56 -3.48
CA GLU A 39 -21.89 16.30 -3.61
C GLU A 39 -21.48 16.92 -2.28
N CYS A 40 -20.18 17.09 -2.13
CA CYS A 40 -19.64 17.70 -0.94
C CYS A 40 -20.23 19.10 -0.65
N HIS A 41 -20.43 19.41 0.63
CA HIS A 41 -20.97 20.70 1.10
C HIS A 41 -22.43 20.98 0.71
N SER A 42 -23.10 20.02 0.06
CA SER A 42 -24.54 20.11 -0.17
C SER A 42 -25.31 19.88 1.14
N LEU A 43 -26.28 20.76 1.45
CA LEU A 43 -27.14 20.59 2.61
C LEU A 43 -28.29 19.64 2.26
N ALA A 44 -28.46 18.56 3.03
CA ALA A 44 -29.62 17.69 2.85
C ALA A 44 -30.90 18.49 3.10
N GLY A 45 -31.81 18.50 2.12
CA GLY A 45 -33.06 19.28 2.14
C GLY A 45 -33.04 20.58 1.33
N THR A 46 -31.88 21.07 0.87
CA THR A 46 -31.80 22.24 -0.03
C THR A 46 -31.67 21.87 -1.51
N VAL A 47 -31.30 20.62 -1.81
CA VAL A 47 -31.25 20.11 -3.18
C VAL A 47 -32.68 19.83 -3.62
N LYS A 48 -33.28 20.80 -4.33
CA LYS A 48 -34.64 20.70 -4.89
C LYS A 48 -34.78 19.62 -5.96
N ASP A 49 -33.66 19.20 -6.52
CA ASP A 49 -33.58 18.05 -7.41
C ASP A 49 -32.99 16.89 -6.62
N LYS A 50 -33.69 15.75 -6.52
CA LYS A 50 -33.03 14.50 -6.09
C LYS A 50 -31.79 14.36 -6.98
N PRO A 51 -30.55 14.36 -6.45
CA PRO A 51 -29.38 14.20 -7.31
C PRO A 51 -29.56 12.90 -8.09
N LYS A 52 -29.42 12.99 -9.41
CA LYS A 52 -29.51 11.87 -10.34
C LYS A 52 -28.76 10.66 -9.76
N SER A 53 -29.52 9.61 -9.44
CA SER A 53 -29.17 8.18 -9.41
C SER A 53 -27.71 7.73 -9.15
N TYR A 54 -26.87 8.45 -8.39
CA TYR A 54 -25.51 7.99 -8.08
C TYR A 54 -25.52 6.61 -7.42
N LEU A 55 -26.57 6.32 -6.64
CA LEU A 55 -26.79 4.99 -6.11
C LEU A 55 -26.92 3.92 -7.21
N SER A 56 -27.71 4.17 -8.25
CA SER A 56 -27.88 3.22 -9.35
C SER A 56 -26.63 3.09 -10.22
N GLU A 57 -25.86 4.18 -10.37
CA GLU A 57 -24.58 4.14 -11.08
C GLU A 57 -23.53 3.33 -10.32
N ILE A 58 -23.41 3.53 -9.01
CA ILE A 58 -22.38 2.90 -8.17
C ILE A 58 -22.77 1.47 -7.79
N PHE A 59 -24.02 1.25 -7.42
CA PHE A 59 -24.49 -0.01 -6.82
C PHE A 59 -25.38 -0.85 -7.74
N GLY A 60 -25.77 -0.33 -8.91
CA GLY A 60 -26.51 -1.07 -9.92
C GLY A 60 -27.74 -1.77 -9.36
N GLU A 61 -27.79 -3.09 -9.54
CA GLU A 61 -28.91 -3.95 -9.12
C GLU A 61 -29.10 -4.06 -7.60
N LYS A 62 -28.12 -3.62 -6.79
CA LYS A 62 -28.28 -3.57 -5.32
C LYS A 62 -29.25 -2.46 -4.89
N VAL A 63 -29.57 -1.51 -5.77
CA VAL A 63 -30.58 -0.48 -5.47
C VAL A 63 -31.98 -1.09 -5.52
N LYS A 64 -32.64 -1.13 -4.37
CA LYS A 64 -34.03 -1.57 -4.23
C LYS A 64 -34.81 -0.50 -3.50
N ASN A 65 -35.95 -0.10 -4.05
CA ASN A 65 -36.79 0.98 -3.50
C ASN A 65 -36.01 2.28 -3.24
N GLU A 66 -35.21 2.71 -4.23
CA GLU A 66 -34.37 3.92 -4.18
C GLU A 66 -33.27 3.94 -3.10
N ARG A 67 -32.97 2.80 -2.46
CA ARG A 67 -31.92 2.69 -1.44
C ARG A 67 -31.08 1.43 -1.61
N VAL A 68 -29.92 1.40 -0.96
CA VAL A 68 -29.00 0.27 -0.96
C VAL A 68 -28.91 -0.28 0.46
N PHE A 69 -29.26 -1.55 0.64
CA PHE A 69 -29.00 -2.24 1.91
C PHE A 69 -27.50 -2.45 2.07
N LEU A 70 -26.95 -2.09 3.23
CA LEU A 70 -25.53 -2.30 3.52
C LEU A 70 -25.33 -3.68 4.15
N ASP A 71 -24.51 -4.47 3.48
CA ASP A 71 -24.00 -5.72 4.01
C ASP A 71 -23.10 -5.43 5.23
N TRP A 72 -23.18 -6.30 6.24
CA TRP A 72 -22.29 -6.19 7.39
C TRP A 72 -20.85 -6.47 7.00
N PHE A 73 -19.92 -5.71 7.59
CA PHE A 73 -18.50 -5.82 7.28
C PHE A 73 -17.98 -7.25 7.50
N THR A 74 -17.17 -7.73 6.56
CA THR A 74 -16.43 -8.99 6.66
C THR A 74 -14.97 -8.71 6.32
N GLY A 75 -14.06 -9.14 7.20
CA GLY A 75 -12.61 -8.96 7.04
C GLY A 75 -11.91 -8.58 8.35
N LYS A 76 -10.61 -8.28 8.25
CA LYS A 76 -9.75 -7.97 9.40
C LYS A 76 -9.60 -6.47 9.63
N ILE A 77 -9.81 -6.03 10.86
CA ILE A 77 -9.40 -4.70 11.35
C ILE A 77 -8.27 -4.86 12.36
N SER A 78 -7.38 -3.87 12.46
CA SER A 78 -6.31 -3.89 13.44
C SER A 78 -6.18 -2.57 14.17
N PHE A 79 -5.75 -2.64 15.42
CA PHE A 79 -5.47 -1.50 16.28
C PHE A 79 -4.08 -1.65 16.89
N PRO A 80 -3.30 -0.57 17.03
CA PRO A 80 -2.03 -0.63 17.74
C PRO A 80 -2.26 -1.05 19.20
N THR A 81 -1.50 -2.01 19.67
CA THR A 81 -1.50 -2.37 21.09
C THR A 81 -0.93 -1.22 21.90
N VAL A 82 -1.57 -0.91 23.04
CA VAL A 82 -1.16 0.18 23.94
C VAL A 82 0.12 -0.24 24.67
N ARG A 83 1.27 0.18 24.13
CA ARG A 83 2.60 -0.06 24.71
C ARG A 83 3.52 1.12 24.39
N ASP A 84 4.43 1.43 25.30
CA ASP A 84 5.39 2.54 25.14
C ASP A 84 6.48 2.23 24.09
N ASP A 85 6.72 0.96 23.80
CA ASP A 85 7.72 0.45 22.86
C ASP A 85 7.16 0.15 21.45
N ASN A 86 5.87 0.43 21.19
CA ASN A 86 5.24 0.04 19.94
C ASN A 86 5.62 0.98 18.77
N LEU A 87 6.37 0.45 17.81
CA LEU A 87 6.88 1.19 16.66
C LEU A 87 5.91 1.13 15.47
N ILE A 88 5.88 2.21 14.67
CA ILE A 88 5.27 2.17 13.34
C ILE A 88 6.28 1.50 12.40
N LEU A 89 5.93 0.32 11.90
CA LEU A 89 6.73 -0.40 10.91
C LEU A 89 6.58 0.20 9.52
N ARG A 90 5.34 0.49 9.09
CA ARG A 90 5.05 1.06 7.77
C ARG A 90 3.90 2.05 7.85
N TRP A 91 3.91 3.03 6.94
CA TRP A 91 2.81 3.96 6.72
C TRP A 91 2.71 4.24 5.23
N ASP A 92 1.51 4.14 4.67
CA ASP A 92 1.22 4.49 3.28
C ASP A 92 1.18 6.01 3.01
N GLY A 93 1.38 6.82 4.05
CA GLY A 93 1.33 8.29 3.99
C GLY A 93 -0.07 8.88 4.14
N VAL A 94 -1.12 8.07 4.15
CA VAL A 94 -2.50 8.59 4.08
C VAL A 94 -3.49 7.82 4.96
N PHE A 95 -3.62 6.51 4.80
CA PHE A 95 -4.72 5.74 5.37
C PHE A 95 -4.28 4.70 6.41
N GLU A 96 -3.21 3.96 6.13
CA GLU A 96 -2.87 2.77 6.90
C GLU A 96 -1.46 2.83 7.49
N LYS A 97 -1.40 2.62 8.80
CA LYS A 97 -0.17 2.35 9.53
C LYS A 97 -0.15 0.89 9.96
N ILE A 98 1.01 0.27 9.80
CA ILE A 98 1.31 -1.05 10.34
C ILE A 98 2.18 -0.83 11.57
N TYR A 99 1.72 -1.30 12.72
CA TYR A 99 2.48 -1.25 13.97
C TYR A 99 3.17 -2.57 14.25
N HIS A 100 4.23 -2.54 15.06
CA HIS A 100 4.94 -3.74 15.49
C HIS A 100 4.01 -4.65 16.28
N TYR A 101 3.26 -4.12 17.24
CA TYR A 101 2.27 -4.89 17.98
C TYR A 101 0.86 -4.39 17.66
N GLU A 102 -0.01 -5.29 17.21
CA GLU A 102 -1.40 -4.99 16.87
C GLU A 102 -2.37 -6.01 17.47
N MET A 103 -3.52 -5.54 17.94
CA MET A 103 -4.68 -6.40 18.11
C MET A 103 -5.43 -6.48 16.78
N VAL A 104 -5.50 -7.68 16.21
CA VAL A 104 -6.25 -7.98 14.99
C VAL A 104 -7.59 -8.60 15.35
N ILE A 105 -8.66 -8.04 14.79
CA ILE A 105 -10.03 -8.51 14.97
C ILE A 105 -10.51 -9.03 13.62
N ASP A 106 -10.84 -10.32 13.57
CA ASP A 106 -11.51 -10.91 12.42
C ASP A 106 -13.03 -10.80 12.61
N ILE A 107 -13.71 -10.29 11.59
CA ILE A 107 -15.13 -10.00 11.60
C ILE A 107 -15.76 -10.74 10.42
N ASP A 108 -16.80 -11.51 10.70
CA ASP A 108 -17.66 -12.12 9.68
C ASP A 108 -19.10 -11.63 9.85
N GLN A 109 -19.66 -11.04 8.80
CA GLN A 109 -21.01 -10.47 8.78
C GLN A 109 -21.30 -9.60 10.02
N GLY A 110 -20.35 -8.74 10.40
CA GLY A 110 -20.48 -7.81 11.52
C GLY A 110 -20.31 -8.43 12.91
N LYS A 111 -20.00 -9.72 13.01
CA LYS A 111 -19.69 -10.41 14.27
C LYS A 111 -18.20 -10.64 14.39
N ILE A 112 -17.65 -10.34 15.56
CA ILE A 112 -16.28 -10.71 15.89
C ILE A 112 -16.20 -12.23 15.99
N ILE A 113 -15.37 -12.85 15.17
CA ILE A 113 -15.14 -14.30 15.20
C ILE A 113 -13.80 -14.66 15.84
N GLU A 114 -12.82 -13.74 15.80
CA GLU A 114 -11.47 -13.98 16.33
C GLU A 114 -10.82 -12.67 16.79
N LEU A 115 -9.98 -12.77 17.83
CA LEU A 115 -9.15 -11.71 18.37
C LEU A 115 -7.74 -12.26 18.56
N ASN A 116 -6.76 -11.66 17.89
CA ASN A 116 -5.36 -12.07 17.94
C ASN A 116 -4.46 -10.90 18.30
N ASP A 117 -3.51 -11.14 19.21
CA ASP A 117 -2.39 -10.23 19.43
C ASP A 117 -1.27 -10.62 18.47
N GLU A 118 -0.97 -9.73 17.52
CA GLU A 118 0.00 -9.95 16.45
C GLU A 118 1.27 -9.13 16.67
N GLU A 119 2.41 -9.82 16.57
CA GLU A 119 3.72 -9.19 16.41
C GLU A 119 4.09 -9.17 14.93
N ASN A 120 4.06 -7.99 14.30
CA ASN A 120 4.20 -7.81 12.86
C ASN A 120 5.65 -7.73 12.35
N TYR A 121 6.63 -8.11 13.16
CA TYR A 121 8.04 -8.15 12.76
C TYR A 121 8.69 -9.45 13.23
N ILE A 122 9.41 -10.11 12.33
CA ILE A 122 10.18 -11.32 12.63
C ILE A 122 11.64 -11.06 12.28
N ASP A 123 12.47 -11.05 13.31
CA ASP A 123 13.92 -11.02 13.19
C ASP A 123 14.43 -12.40 12.74
N LEU A 124 15.11 -12.45 11.60
CA LEU A 124 15.66 -13.69 11.06
C LEU A 124 17.15 -13.81 11.38
N GLU A 125 17.63 -15.04 11.56
CA GLU A 125 19.06 -15.27 11.73
C GLU A 125 19.82 -14.82 10.47
N ASN A 126 20.74 -13.86 10.64
CA ASN A 126 21.45 -13.16 9.55
C ASN A 126 20.52 -12.35 8.61
N GLY A 127 19.31 -12.03 9.06
CA GLY A 127 18.37 -11.15 8.38
C GLY A 127 18.85 -9.70 8.38
N ILE A 128 18.58 -9.02 7.28
CA ILE A 128 18.79 -7.58 7.17
C ILE A 128 17.60 -6.87 7.81
N ASN A 129 17.91 -6.00 8.77
CA ASN A 129 16.92 -5.22 9.51
C ASN A 129 16.03 -4.39 8.60
N ARG A 130 14.70 -4.55 8.75
CA ARG A 130 13.68 -3.82 7.96
C ARG A 130 12.91 -2.75 8.72
N LEU A 131 13.33 -2.42 9.94
CA LEU A 131 12.71 -1.36 10.74
C LEU A 131 13.00 0.03 10.16
N LYS A 132 14.11 0.19 9.43
CA LYS A 132 14.53 1.46 8.81
C LYS A 132 14.43 1.41 7.29
N LYS A 133 13.30 1.88 6.75
CA LYS A 133 12.98 1.79 5.31
C LYS A 133 14.01 2.50 4.42
N ASP A 134 14.46 3.67 4.84
CA ASP A 134 15.49 4.49 4.17
C ASP A 134 16.82 3.75 3.97
N THR A 135 17.11 2.76 4.82
CA THR A 135 18.33 1.97 4.70
C THR A 135 18.23 0.83 3.68
N ILE A 136 17.03 0.42 3.27
CA ILE A 136 16.86 -0.74 2.38
C ILE A 136 17.46 -0.48 1.00
N SER A 137 17.16 0.68 0.39
CA SER A 137 17.75 1.08 -0.91
C SER A 137 19.27 1.17 -0.83
N THR A 138 19.80 1.72 0.27
CA THR A 138 21.24 1.81 0.53
C THR A 138 21.89 0.42 0.59
N ILE A 139 21.26 -0.55 1.25
CA ILE A 139 21.78 -1.92 1.37
C ILE A 139 21.74 -2.63 0.01
N LEU A 140 20.65 -2.46 -0.75
CA LEU A 140 20.55 -2.97 -2.13
C LEU A 140 21.66 -2.39 -3.01
N PHE A 141 21.88 -1.07 -2.94
CA PHE A 141 22.94 -0.39 -3.67
C PHE A 141 24.33 -0.90 -3.31
N GLU A 142 24.67 -0.99 -2.03
CA GLU A 142 26.00 -1.45 -1.59
C GLU A 142 26.25 -2.91 -2.00
N GLN A 143 25.22 -3.76 -2.01
CA GLN A 143 25.33 -5.12 -2.53
C GLN A 143 25.64 -5.13 -4.04
N LEU A 144 24.98 -4.28 -4.83
CA LEU A 144 25.28 -4.12 -6.26
C LEU A 144 26.70 -3.59 -6.48
N ARG A 145 27.12 -2.59 -5.71
CA ARG A 145 28.46 -1.99 -5.81
C ARG A 145 29.56 -3.02 -5.56
N ASN A 146 29.40 -3.83 -4.51
CA ASN A 146 30.36 -4.89 -4.16
C ASN A 146 30.41 -6.04 -5.17
N SER A 147 29.33 -6.25 -5.92
CA SER A 147 29.27 -7.30 -6.97
C SER A 147 30.17 -7.01 -8.17
N ARG A 148 30.74 -5.80 -8.29
CA ARG A 148 31.55 -5.32 -9.42
C ARG A 148 30.87 -5.63 -10.75
N LEU A 149 29.70 -5.02 -10.95
CA LEU A 149 28.93 -5.11 -12.18
C LEU A 149 29.86 -4.89 -13.37
N LYS A 150 30.16 -5.95 -14.13
CA LYS A 150 31.00 -5.82 -15.31
C LYS A 150 30.18 -5.13 -16.38
N LYS A 151 30.45 -3.84 -16.60
CA LYS A 151 29.91 -3.09 -17.74
C LYS A 151 30.17 -3.92 -18.99
N ASN A 152 29.09 -4.31 -19.65
CA ASN A 152 29.18 -4.91 -20.97
C ASN A 152 28.94 -3.77 -21.94
N ASN A 153 29.97 -3.36 -22.68
CA ASN A 153 29.90 -2.25 -23.65
C ASN A 153 28.87 -2.46 -24.78
N LYS A 154 28.08 -3.54 -24.72
CA LYS A 154 27.10 -3.96 -25.69
C LYS A 154 25.65 -3.79 -25.23
N PHE A 155 25.41 -3.56 -23.94
CA PHE A 155 24.07 -3.41 -23.36
C PHE A 155 24.05 -2.22 -22.42
N ASP A 156 23.07 -1.34 -22.62
CA ASP A 156 22.81 -0.20 -21.78
C ASP A 156 21.66 -0.55 -20.84
N CYS A 157 21.91 -0.49 -19.54
CA CYS A 157 20.92 -0.89 -18.54
C CYS A 157 20.21 0.36 -18.01
N SER A 158 18.94 0.22 -17.61
CA SER A 158 18.20 1.32 -17.00
C SER A 158 18.88 1.79 -15.70
N ASP A 159 18.63 3.04 -15.34
CA ASP A 159 19.05 3.64 -14.07
C ASP A 159 18.03 3.38 -12.95
N GLU A 160 16.79 3.01 -13.27
CA GLU A 160 15.72 2.82 -12.29
C GLU A 160 15.15 1.39 -12.27
N TYR A 161 15.11 0.80 -11.09
CA TYR A 161 14.60 -0.55 -10.87
C TYR A 161 13.59 -0.60 -9.74
N LEU A 162 12.59 -1.46 -9.91
CA LEU A 162 11.67 -1.88 -8.87
C LEU A 162 12.09 -3.28 -8.42
N ILE A 163 12.41 -3.41 -7.14
CA ILE A 163 12.90 -4.63 -6.50
C ILE A 163 11.89 -5.05 -5.45
N THR A 164 11.33 -6.25 -5.57
CA THR A 164 10.37 -6.78 -4.61
C THR A 164 11.07 -7.65 -3.58
N ILE A 165 10.91 -7.32 -2.30
CA ILE A 165 11.21 -8.19 -1.17
C ILE A 165 9.96 -9.02 -0.91
N LEU A 166 10.09 -10.34 -1.01
CA LEU A 166 9.01 -11.30 -0.85
C LEU A 166 8.59 -11.45 0.62
N GLU A 167 7.48 -12.17 0.82
CA GLU A 167 6.94 -12.53 2.14
C GLU A 167 7.92 -13.30 3.02
N ASP A 168 8.82 -14.09 2.42
CA ASP A 168 9.88 -14.82 3.13
C ASP A 168 11.14 -13.97 3.35
N GLY A 169 11.11 -12.68 3.02
CA GLY A 169 12.22 -11.75 3.17
C GLY A 169 13.30 -11.82 2.09
N LYS A 170 13.17 -12.71 1.09
CA LYS A 170 14.13 -12.78 -0.03
C LYS A 170 13.84 -11.74 -1.09
N VAL A 171 14.87 -11.39 -1.86
CA VAL A 171 14.69 -10.62 -3.10
C VAL A 171 14.05 -11.50 -4.16
N GLY A 172 12.88 -11.09 -4.64
CA GLY A 172 12.10 -11.76 -5.67
C GLY A 172 12.21 -11.07 -7.02
N GLU A 173 11.09 -10.59 -7.53
CA GLU A 173 11.01 -9.94 -8.83
C GLU A 173 11.84 -8.64 -8.88
N ILE A 174 12.57 -8.47 -9.99
CA ILE A 174 13.27 -7.23 -10.32
C ILE A 174 12.83 -6.84 -11.72
N ARG A 175 12.40 -5.59 -11.89
CA ARG A 175 12.04 -5.02 -13.18
C ARG A 175 12.52 -3.58 -13.30
N MET A 176 12.66 -3.09 -14.53
CA MET A 176 12.90 -1.66 -14.75
C MET A 176 11.67 -0.87 -14.29
N ALA A 177 11.87 0.33 -13.73
CA ALA A 177 10.79 1.19 -13.23
C ALA A 177 9.99 1.89 -14.34
N TRP A 178 9.92 1.27 -15.52
CA TRP A 178 9.33 1.82 -16.73
C TRP A 178 8.04 1.07 -17.07
N THR A 179 7.18 1.68 -17.89
CA THR A 179 6.00 0.98 -18.40
C THR A 179 6.39 -0.09 -19.41
N ASP A 180 5.56 -1.13 -19.58
CA ASP A 180 5.78 -2.19 -20.56
C ASP A 180 5.98 -1.65 -21.99
N GLN A 181 5.33 -0.52 -22.32
CA GLN A 181 5.46 0.12 -23.62
C GLN A 181 6.84 0.76 -23.77
N GLN A 182 7.30 1.53 -22.78
CA GLN A 182 8.63 2.14 -22.79
C GLN A 182 9.72 1.06 -22.82
N ILE A 183 9.57 -0.02 -22.05
CA ILE A 183 10.54 -1.13 -22.06
C ILE A 183 10.68 -1.71 -23.48
N LYS A 184 9.57 -1.90 -24.20
CA LYS A 184 9.59 -2.43 -25.57
C LYS A 184 10.15 -1.44 -26.59
N GLU A 185 10.02 -0.15 -26.35
CA GLU A 185 10.51 0.92 -27.23
C GLU A 185 12.02 1.11 -27.11
N PHE A 186 12.53 1.10 -25.87
CA PHE A 186 13.92 1.47 -25.58
C PHE A 186 14.86 0.28 -25.37
N PHE A 187 14.33 -0.90 -25.05
CA PHE A 187 15.17 -2.08 -24.77
C PHE A 187 14.80 -3.27 -25.64
N THR A 188 15.82 -3.95 -26.15
CA THR A 188 15.59 -5.28 -26.72
C THR A 188 15.30 -6.28 -25.61
N LYS A 189 14.51 -7.32 -25.89
CA LYS A 189 14.26 -8.41 -24.91
C LYS A 189 15.55 -9.01 -24.36
N ARG A 190 16.60 -9.10 -25.19
CA ARG A 190 17.91 -9.64 -24.80
C ARG A 190 18.63 -8.73 -23.81
N GLU A 191 18.61 -7.43 -24.06
CA GLU A 191 19.21 -6.40 -23.20
C GLU A 191 18.48 -6.31 -21.87
N TYR A 192 17.15 -6.21 -21.89
CA TYR A 192 16.31 -6.26 -20.70
C TYR A 192 16.66 -7.49 -19.83
N ASN A 193 16.63 -8.69 -20.43
CA ASN A 193 16.93 -9.92 -19.70
C ASN A 193 18.37 -9.94 -19.15
N TYR A 194 19.33 -9.39 -19.89
CA TYR A 194 20.71 -9.28 -19.43
C TYR A 194 20.79 -8.41 -18.17
N CYS A 195 20.23 -7.20 -18.21
CA CYS A 195 20.25 -6.27 -17.08
C CYS A 195 19.54 -6.84 -15.85
N ILE A 196 18.33 -7.38 -16.02
CA ILE A 196 17.60 -8.01 -14.91
C ILE A 196 18.39 -9.19 -14.32
N SER A 197 18.94 -10.08 -15.17
CA SER A 197 19.71 -11.24 -14.68
C SER A 197 20.95 -10.84 -13.87
N LEU A 198 21.57 -9.71 -14.22
CA LEU A 198 22.72 -9.18 -13.53
C LEU A 198 22.36 -8.70 -12.12
N LEU A 199 21.27 -7.95 -11.98
CA LEU A 199 20.77 -7.50 -10.69
C LEU A 199 20.28 -8.69 -9.84
N THR A 200 19.50 -9.60 -10.43
CA THR A 200 18.99 -10.80 -9.74
C THR A 200 20.15 -11.62 -9.17
N LYS A 201 21.21 -11.86 -9.95
CA LYS A 201 22.37 -12.61 -9.46
C LYS A 201 23.05 -11.92 -8.29
N SER A 202 23.20 -10.60 -8.35
CA SER A 202 23.91 -9.82 -7.34
C SER A 202 23.14 -9.74 -6.02
N LEU A 203 21.81 -9.64 -6.10
CA LEU A 203 20.91 -9.50 -4.94
C LEU A 203 20.38 -10.83 -4.39
N SER A 204 20.54 -11.94 -5.13
CA SER A 204 20.00 -13.27 -4.77
C SER A 204 20.40 -13.80 -3.39
N LYS A 205 21.48 -13.28 -2.80
CA LYS A 205 21.98 -13.71 -1.48
C LYS A 205 21.41 -12.91 -0.31
N LEU A 206 20.69 -11.82 -0.58
CA LEU A 206 20.13 -10.99 0.48
C LEU A 206 18.93 -11.69 1.10
N GLN A 207 18.92 -11.71 2.43
CA GLN A 207 17.81 -12.14 3.26
C GLN A 207 17.47 -10.95 4.16
N PHE A 208 16.26 -10.45 4.03
CA PHE A 208 15.72 -9.42 4.92
C PHE A 208 14.81 -10.05 5.96
N ASP A 209 14.59 -9.34 7.06
CA ASP A 209 13.58 -9.70 8.05
C ASP A 209 12.16 -9.71 7.45
N ILE A 210 11.21 -10.26 8.20
CA ILE A 210 9.83 -10.33 7.74
C ILE A 210 9.02 -9.22 8.41
N ILE A 211 8.33 -8.44 7.59
CA ILE A 211 7.29 -7.52 8.04
C ILE A 211 5.95 -8.19 7.72
N LYS A 212 5.01 -8.12 8.65
CA LYS A 212 3.64 -8.60 8.47
C LYS A 212 2.66 -7.44 8.52
N ARG A 213 1.48 -7.65 7.91
CA ARG A 213 0.31 -6.79 8.00
C ARG A 213 -0.81 -7.63 8.59
N LYS A 214 -1.28 -7.27 9.79
CA LYS A 214 -2.33 -8.02 10.49
C LYS A 214 -2.00 -9.51 10.66
N GLY A 215 -0.74 -9.81 10.99
CA GLY A 215 -0.26 -11.18 11.18
C GLY A 215 0.12 -11.93 9.90
N GLU A 216 -0.08 -11.35 8.72
CA GLU A 216 0.27 -11.98 7.44
C GLU A 216 1.53 -11.34 6.86
N PRO A 217 2.58 -12.11 6.48
CA PRO A 217 3.76 -11.57 5.80
C PRO A 217 3.38 -10.70 4.60
N LEU A 218 4.14 -9.61 4.39
CA LEU A 218 3.89 -8.68 3.29
C LEU A 218 5.07 -8.60 2.33
N GLN A 219 4.75 -8.48 1.05
CA GLN A 219 5.71 -8.11 0.02
C GLN A 219 5.90 -6.59 -0.01
N GLU A 220 7.12 -6.15 -0.25
CA GLU A 220 7.44 -4.72 -0.36
C GLU A 220 8.27 -4.47 -1.61
N THR A 221 7.80 -3.54 -2.45
CA THR A 221 8.54 -3.09 -3.63
C THR A 221 9.30 -1.81 -3.31
N ILE A 222 10.60 -1.85 -3.58
CA ILE A 222 11.54 -0.76 -3.34
C ILE A 222 11.98 -0.21 -4.70
N LEU A 223 11.92 1.11 -4.84
CA LEU A 223 12.57 1.81 -5.95
C LEU A 223 14.06 1.93 -5.64
N LEU A 224 14.89 1.58 -6.63
CA LEU A 224 16.32 1.78 -6.59
C LEU A 224 16.72 2.54 -7.86
N GLU A 225 17.31 3.71 -7.67
CA GLU A 225 17.88 4.55 -8.71
C GLU A 225 19.41 4.50 -8.59
N ILE A 226 20.07 4.09 -9.67
CA ILE A 226 21.51 3.98 -9.80
C ILE A 226 21.99 4.73 -11.02
N TRP A 227 23.14 5.39 -10.93
CA TRP A 227 23.80 5.99 -12.08
C TRP A 227 25.06 5.19 -12.43
N LEU A 228 25.21 4.79 -13.70
CA LEU A 228 26.39 4.07 -14.17
C LEU A 228 27.40 5.01 -14.84
N ASN A 229 28.56 5.18 -14.22
CA ASN A 229 29.64 5.99 -14.75
C ASN A 229 30.34 5.35 -15.96
N ASP A 230 31.07 6.19 -16.70
CA ASP A 230 31.85 5.75 -17.86
C ASP A 230 32.90 4.70 -17.51
N ASP A 231 33.51 4.83 -16.33
CA ASP A 231 34.50 3.89 -15.78
C ASP A 231 33.89 2.57 -15.25
N GLY A 232 32.56 2.44 -15.30
CA GLY A 232 31.82 1.28 -14.81
C GLY A 232 31.56 1.27 -13.30
N SER A 233 31.90 2.34 -12.58
CA SER A 233 31.43 2.54 -11.21
C SER A 233 29.94 2.90 -11.20
N ILE A 234 29.26 2.65 -10.08
CA ILE A 234 27.86 3.05 -9.88
C ILE A 234 27.74 4.03 -8.72
N GLU A 235 26.75 4.91 -8.80
CA GLU A 235 26.38 5.89 -7.77
C GLU A 235 24.94 5.65 -7.30
N ASN A 236 24.66 5.96 -6.04
CA ASN A 236 23.31 5.84 -5.48
C ASN A 236 22.56 7.15 -5.67
N TRP A 237 21.49 7.12 -6.45
CA TRP A 237 20.65 8.28 -6.75
C TRP A 237 19.25 8.14 -6.12
N THR A 238 19.04 7.09 -5.31
CA THR A 238 17.77 6.85 -4.63
C THR A 238 17.57 7.86 -3.50
N ASN A 239 16.48 8.64 -3.55
CA ASN A 239 16.07 9.60 -2.51
C ASN A 239 15.20 8.98 -1.41
#